data_AF-A0A653CEY6-F1
#
_entry.id   AF-A0A653CEY6-F1
#
_cell.length_a   1.000
_cell.length_b   1.000
_cell.length_c   1.000
_cell.angle_alpha   90.00
_cell.angle_beta   90.00
_cell.angle_gamma   90.00
#
_symmetry.space_group_name_H-M   'P 1'
#
loop_
_entity.id
_entity.type
_entity.pdbx_description
1 polymer ?
#
loop_
_entity_poly.entity_id
_entity_poly.type
_entity_poly.pdbx_seq_one_letter_code
_entity_poly.pdbx_strand_id
1 'polypeptide(L)'
;MSSDWELVFGQLSNLKNYSINESKRVLKTKVPKNRAVREEVVGNLIRCFNDFIRIVNKIYTTLNDNEQKLILKLFTTLRDRVVRSFQVLQLNYRIPSTFCEYIDPQIKDELIEIDSTDSGTDLDTTNTIMATAVTAIEFFNLASKILPHEYDGSPDKLQSFLDGLSLLRANATGHEENAVAYIKTRLCGKARDLISDNDTLQDIGHKLKQGIKTESSQAVTSKILGHKQFQKDKAKYAEYIETLSVKLKRAYISEGVPEAVAETYCANTVVKALSTNSSSDKAKLIMEAGTFNSTQEAITKFVGITSDNNAID
;
A
#
# COMPACT_ATOMS: atom_id res chain seq x y z
N MET A 1 14.14 -33.57 30.89
CA MET A 1 13.53 -33.17 29.60
C MET A 1 14.43 -32.26 28.74
N SER A 2 15.77 -32.35 28.87
CA SER A 2 16.71 -31.45 28.16
C SER A 2 17.26 -32.01 26.84
N SER A 3 17.06 -33.30 26.56
CA SER A 3 17.68 -34.00 25.41
C SER A 3 16.93 -33.81 24.09
N ASP A 4 15.61 -33.59 24.13
CA ASP A 4 14.79 -33.54 22.91
C ASP A 4 14.88 -32.16 22.24
N TRP A 5 14.95 -31.09 23.03
CA TRP A 5 15.13 -29.73 22.52
C TRP A 5 16.48 -29.55 21.83
N GLU A 6 17.58 -30.00 22.43
CA GLU A 6 18.92 -29.86 21.85
C GLU A 6 19.05 -30.62 20.53
N LEU A 7 18.43 -31.80 20.43
CA LEU A 7 18.40 -32.60 19.21
C LEU A 7 17.61 -31.89 18.10
N VAL A 8 16.44 -31.35 18.43
CA VAL A 8 15.60 -30.63 17.47
C VAL A 8 16.21 -29.28 17.06
N PHE A 9 16.80 -28.55 18.01
CA PHE A 9 17.52 -27.31 17.72
C PHE A 9 18.76 -27.56 16.85
N GLY A 10 19.45 -28.68 17.07
CA GLY A 10 20.53 -29.16 16.20
C GLY A 10 20.05 -29.43 14.77
N GLN A 11 18.90 -30.09 14.61
CA GLN A 11 18.29 -30.33 13.30
C GLN A 11 17.89 -29.02 12.59
N LEU A 12 17.26 -28.09 13.29
CA LEU A 12 16.91 -26.77 12.75
C LEU A 12 18.14 -25.95 12.35
N SER A 13 19.19 -26.00 13.17
CA SER A 13 20.47 -25.35 12.88
C SER A 13 21.17 -25.97 11.67
N ASN A 14 21.10 -27.28 11.50
CA ASN A 14 21.63 -27.98 10.32
C ASN A 14 20.87 -27.60 9.05
N LEU A 15 19.54 -27.53 9.09
CA LEU A 15 18.71 -27.06 7.96
C LEU A 15 19.04 -25.62 7.58
N LYS A 16 19.20 -24.73 8.57
CA LYS A 16 19.66 -23.36 8.33
C LYS A 16 21.03 -23.33 7.66
N ASN A 17 22.00 -24.09 8.18
CA ASN A 17 23.37 -24.10 7.64
C ASN A 17 23.42 -24.69 6.22
N TYR A 18 22.63 -25.73 5.94
CA TYR A 18 22.48 -26.29 4.61
C TYR A 18 21.90 -25.25 3.63
N SER A 19 20.82 -24.56 4.03
CA SER A 19 20.26 -23.47 3.22
C SER A 19 21.26 -22.33 2.98
N ILE A 20 22.07 -21.98 3.98
CA ILE A 20 23.14 -20.98 3.81
C ILE A 20 24.15 -21.41 2.74
N ASN A 21 24.52 -22.68 2.69
CA ASN A 21 25.47 -23.20 1.70
C ASN A 21 24.86 -23.19 0.29
N GLU A 22 23.60 -23.59 0.15
CA GLU A 22 22.88 -23.52 -1.13
C GLU A 22 22.70 -22.06 -1.59
N SER A 23 22.33 -21.14 -0.69
CA SER A 23 22.26 -19.71 -0.99
C SER A 23 23.62 -19.12 -1.38
N LYS A 24 24.74 -19.58 -0.80
CA LYS A 24 26.07 -19.13 -1.23
C LYS A 24 26.37 -19.54 -2.67
N ARG A 25 25.93 -20.73 -3.11
CA ARG A 25 26.05 -21.18 -4.51
C ARG A 25 25.36 -20.21 -5.47
N VAL A 26 24.18 -19.72 -5.07
CA VAL A 26 23.40 -18.71 -5.81
C VAL A 26 24.08 -17.33 -5.80
N LEU A 27 24.41 -16.83 -4.60
CA LEU A 27 24.78 -15.44 -4.38
C LEU A 27 26.25 -15.13 -4.71
N LYS A 28 27.17 -16.08 -4.48
CA LYS A 28 28.62 -15.85 -4.66
C LYS A 28 29.19 -16.54 -5.90
N THR A 29 28.75 -17.77 -6.17
CA THR A 29 29.42 -18.62 -7.17
C THR A 29 28.84 -18.47 -8.58
N LYS A 30 27.88 -17.55 -8.79
CA LYS A 30 27.08 -17.39 -10.03
C LYS A 30 26.67 -18.76 -10.57
N VAL A 31 25.56 -19.30 -10.05
CA VAL A 31 24.99 -20.57 -10.56
C VAL A 31 25.04 -20.56 -12.09
N PRO A 32 25.71 -21.55 -12.72
CA PRO A 32 25.83 -21.61 -14.16
C PRO A 32 24.45 -21.47 -14.81
N LYS A 33 24.35 -20.89 -16.01
CA LYS A 33 23.08 -20.81 -16.77
C LYS A 33 22.42 -22.17 -17.05
N ASN A 34 23.05 -23.27 -16.62
CA ASN A 34 22.50 -24.62 -16.67
C ASN A 34 21.21 -24.72 -15.84
N ARG A 35 20.11 -24.97 -16.55
CA ARG A 35 18.76 -25.10 -16.02
C ARG A 35 18.65 -26.18 -14.93
N ALA A 36 19.31 -27.33 -15.09
CA ALA A 36 19.24 -28.43 -14.14
C ALA A 36 19.82 -28.06 -12.77
N VAL A 37 20.96 -27.36 -12.76
CA VAL A 37 21.60 -26.89 -11.52
C VAL A 37 20.76 -25.82 -10.83
N ARG A 38 20.08 -24.97 -11.62
CA ARG A 38 19.16 -23.97 -11.08
C ARG A 38 17.93 -24.62 -10.43
N GLU A 39 17.28 -25.56 -11.11
CA GLU A 39 16.12 -26.28 -10.60
C GLU A 39 16.46 -27.10 -9.34
N GLU A 40 17.64 -27.72 -9.30
CA GLU A 40 18.16 -28.43 -8.13
C GLU A 40 18.34 -27.51 -6.91
N VAL A 41 19.03 -26.38 -7.08
CA VAL A 41 19.30 -25.44 -5.99
C VAL A 41 18.00 -24.81 -5.47
N VAL A 42 17.07 -24.48 -6.36
CA VAL A 42 15.75 -23.96 -5.98
C VAL A 42 14.94 -25.01 -5.22
N GLY A 43 14.89 -26.25 -5.72
CA GLY A 43 14.22 -27.35 -5.05
C GLY A 43 14.80 -27.62 -3.66
N ASN A 44 16.12 -27.54 -3.52
CA ASN A 44 16.80 -27.68 -2.23
C ASN A 44 16.42 -26.56 -1.25
N LEU A 45 16.39 -25.30 -1.71
CA LEU A 45 16.02 -24.15 -0.88
C LEU A 45 14.57 -24.24 -0.39
N ILE A 46 13.64 -24.59 -1.29
CA ILE A 46 12.22 -24.79 -0.96
C ILE A 46 12.06 -25.93 0.05
N ARG A 47 12.70 -27.08 -0.21
CA ARG A 47 12.64 -28.25 0.68
C ARG A 47 13.14 -27.90 2.08
N CYS A 48 14.30 -27.24 2.19
CA CYS A 48 14.85 -26.87 3.49
C CYS A 48 13.98 -25.87 4.25
N PHE A 49 13.37 -24.92 3.54
CA PHE A 49 12.44 -23.96 4.14
C PHE A 49 11.18 -24.66 4.69
N ASN A 50 10.58 -25.53 3.88
CA ASN A 50 9.37 -26.26 4.25
C ASN A 50 9.62 -27.32 5.35
N ASP A 51 10.78 -27.98 5.33
CA ASP A 51 11.19 -28.91 6.38
C ASP A 51 11.43 -28.21 7.71
N PHE A 52 12.04 -27.02 7.68
CA PHE A 52 12.20 -26.19 8.87
C PHE A 52 10.85 -25.84 9.48
N ILE A 53 9.90 -25.36 8.66
CA ILE A 53 8.53 -25.05 9.10
C ILE A 53 7.83 -26.27 9.68
N ARG A 54 7.94 -27.43 9.03
CA ARG A 54 7.32 -28.68 9.49
C ARG A 54 7.83 -29.12 10.86
N ILE A 55 9.11 -28.95 11.15
CA ILE A 55 9.69 -29.28 12.45
C ILE A 55 9.22 -28.25 13.49
N VAL A 56 9.25 -26.96 13.16
CA VAL A 56 8.79 -25.89 14.05
C VAL A 56 7.31 -26.08 14.44
N ASN A 57 6.41 -26.30 13.48
CA ASN A 57 4.98 -26.45 13.77
C ASN A 57 4.64 -27.64 14.68
N LYS A 58 5.49 -28.67 14.72
CA LYS A 58 5.30 -29.83 15.62
C LYS A 58 5.67 -29.54 17.07
N ILE A 59 6.61 -28.63 17.29
CA ILE A 59 7.21 -28.40 18.61
C ILE A 59 6.83 -27.03 19.20
N TYR A 60 6.42 -26.06 18.37
CA TYR A 60 6.33 -24.64 18.77
C TYR A 60 5.47 -24.39 20.00
N THR A 61 4.36 -25.11 20.15
CA THR A 61 3.43 -25.01 21.30
C THR A 61 3.98 -25.61 22.59
N THR A 62 5.03 -26.42 22.52
CA THR A 62 5.67 -27.09 23.66
C THR A 62 6.94 -26.38 24.14
N LEU A 63 7.38 -25.33 23.46
CA LEU A 63 8.61 -24.60 23.74
C LEU A 63 8.38 -23.43 24.70
N ASN A 64 9.41 -23.13 25.49
CA ASN A 64 9.43 -21.94 26.33
C ASN A 64 9.79 -20.66 25.53
N ASP A 65 9.55 -19.49 26.12
CA ASP A 65 9.74 -18.19 25.45
C ASP A 65 11.15 -17.96 24.91
N ASN A 66 12.18 -18.52 25.57
CA ASN A 66 13.57 -18.39 25.14
C ASN A 66 13.85 -19.26 23.90
N GLU A 67 13.32 -20.48 23.87
CA GLU A 67 13.41 -21.42 22.75
C GLU A 67 12.63 -20.90 21.52
N GLN A 68 11.45 -20.31 21.74
CA GLN A 68 10.66 -19.67 20.68
C GLN A 68 11.40 -18.48 20.05
N LYS A 69 12.06 -17.64 20.87
CA LYS A 69 12.92 -16.54 20.37
C LYS A 69 14.09 -17.05 19.53
N LEU A 70 14.71 -18.16 19.94
CA LEU A 70 15.80 -18.79 19.18
C LEU A 70 15.31 -19.33 17.83
N ILE A 71 14.14 -19.96 17.78
CA ILE A 71 13.52 -20.41 16.53
C ILE A 71 13.20 -19.23 15.61
N LEU A 72 12.61 -18.16 16.13
CA LEU A 72 12.31 -16.97 15.34
C LEU A 72 13.58 -16.39 14.72
N LYS A 73 14.68 -16.35 15.46
CA LYS A 73 15.98 -15.90 14.95
C LYS A 73 16.52 -16.82 13.84
N LEU A 74 16.42 -18.14 14.01
CA LEU A 74 16.81 -19.11 12.98
C LEU A 74 15.94 -18.97 11.73
N PHE A 75 14.63 -18.82 11.90
CA PHE A 75 13.66 -18.65 10.83
C PHE A 75 13.92 -17.39 10.02
N THR A 76 14.08 -16.22 10.66
CA THR A 76 14.37 -14.96 9.97
C THR A 76 15.65 -15.08 9.14
N THR A 77 16.69 -15.70 9.70
CA THR A 77 17.95 -15.94 8.98
C THR A 77 17.76 -16.83 7.75
N LEU A 78 16.96 -17.88 7.88
CA LEU A 78 16.63 -18.80 6.79
C LEU A 78 15.80 -18.09 5.70
N ARG A 79 14.73 -17.40 6.10
CA ARG A 79 13.82 -16.66 5.22
C ARG A 79 14.56 -15.60 4.39
N ASP A 80 15.31 -14.72 5.04
CA ASP A 80 15.99 -13.61 4.34
C ASP A 80 17.00 -14.13 3.30
N ARG A 81 17.58 -15.31 3.55
CA ARG A 81 18.49 -15.97 2.60
C ARG A 81 17.76 -16.57 1.41
N VAL A 82 16.60 -17.21 1.63
CA VAL A 82 15.75 -17.73 0.56
C VAL A 82 15.24 -16.58 -0.31
N VAL A 83 14.77 -15.48 0.30
CA VAL A 83 14.33 -14.26 -0.41
C VAL A 83 15.43 -13.73 -1.33
N ARG A 84 16.63 -13.48 -0.79
CA ARG A 84 17.76 -12.98 -1.59
C ARG A 84 18.14 -13.95 -2.71
N SER A 85 18.09 -15.26 -2.46
CA SER A 85 18.41 -16.26 -3.48
C SER A 85 17.38 -16.27 -4.61
N PHE A 86 16.10 -16.12 -4.29
CA PHE A 86 15.01 -16.11 -5.28
C PHE A 86 15.00 -14.82 -6.10
N GLN A 87 15.32 -13.68 -5.48
CA GLN A 87 15.53 -12.41 -6.19
C GLN A 87 16.66 -12.51 -7.23
N VAL A 88 17.83 -13.05 -6.84
CA VAL A 88 18.96 -13.22 -7.77
C VAL A 88 18.64 -14.21 -8.90
N LEU A 89 17.81 -15.22 -8.63
CA LEU A 89 17.37 -16.19 -9.63
C LEU A 89 16.14 -15.72 -10.43
N GLN A 90 15.59 -14.55 -10.12
CA GLN A 90 14.36 -13.98 -10.72
C GLN A 90 13.19 -14.96 -10.64
N LEU A 91 12.99 -15.56 -9.47
CA LEU A 91 11.93 -16.52 -9.21
C LEU A 91 10.76 -15.84 -8.52
N ASN A 92 9.57 -16.08 -9.05
CA ASN A 92 8.34 -15.42 -8.60
C ASN A 92 7.65 -16.17 -7.45
N TYR A 93 8.34 -16.92 -6.58
CA TYR A 93 7.63 -17.66 -5.54
C TYR A 93 7.21 -16.77 -4.36
N ARG A 94 5.98 -16.96 -3.85
CA ARG A 94 5.54 -16.36 -2.59
C ARG A 94 6.28 -17.00 -1.43
N ILE A 95 7.11 -16.23 -0.72
CA ILE A 95 7.87 -16.70 0.46
C ILE A 95 7.13 -16.30 1.74
N PRO A 96 6.68 -17.25 2.55
CA PRO A 96 6.04 -17.00 3.84
C PRO A 96 6.84 -16.13 4.79
N SER A 97 6.15 -15.16 5.41
CA SER A 97 6.71 -14.30 6.46
C SER A 97 6.62 -14.92 7.86
N THR A 98 5.89 -16.03 8.00
CA THR A 98 5.66 -16.76 9.26
C THR A 98 5.90 -18.26 9.08
N PHE A 99 6.02 -18.99 10.19
CA PHE A 99 6.15 -20.45 10.19
C PHE A 99 4.81 -21.17 9.98
N CYS A 100 3.71 -20.45 9.71
CA CYS A 100 2.39 -21.05 9.52
C CYS A 100 2.11 -21.44 8.06
N GLU A 101 2.91 -20.96 7.11
CA GLU A 101 2.70 -21.17 5.68
C GLU A 101 3.95 -21.80 5.04
N TYR A 102 3.76 -22.65 4.03
CA TYR A 102 4.83 -23.29 3.26
C TYR A 102 5.09 -22.51 1.95
N ILE A 103 6.30 -22.61 1.39
CA ILE A 103 6.54 -22.18 0.02
C ILE A 103 5.84 -23.16 -0.92
N ASP A 104 4.89 -22.66 -1.69
CA ASP A 104 4.21 -23.41 -2.74
C ASP A 104 4.86 -23.14 -4.11
N PRO A 105 5.46 -24.15 -4.76
CA PRO A 105 6.03 -24.02 -6.11
C PRO A 105 5.00 -23.72 -7.22
N GLN A 106 3.70 -23.73 -6.95
CA GLN A 106 2.65 -23.45 -7.93
C GLN A 106 2.14 -22.01 -7.89
N ILE A 107 2.43 -21.24 -6.83
CA ILE A 107 1.97 -19.86 -6.66
C ILE A 107 3.10 -18.89 -7.06
N LYS A 108 2.87 -18.09 -8.12
CA LYS A 108 3.81 -17.07 -8.59
C LYS A 108 3.31 -15.64 -8.28
N ASP A 109 4.04 -14.87 -7.49
CA ASP A 109 3.82 -13.43 -7.21
C ASP A 109 4.78 -12.54 -8.02
N GLU A 110 4.31 -11.34 -8.40
CA GLU A 110 5.07 -10.33 -9.16
C GLU A 110 6.20 -9.69 -8.33
N LEU A 111 7.33 -9.41 -8.98
CA LEU A 111 8.59 -8.93 -8.37
C LEU A 111 8.42 -7.62 -7.59
N ILE A 112 8.88 -7.59 -6.34
CA ILE A 112 9.19 -6.35 -5.62
C ILE A 112 10.63 -5.95 -6.01
N GLU A 113 10.76 -4.88 -6.79
CA GLU A 113 12.04 -4.19 -7.02
C GLU A 113 12.52 -3.58 -5.69
N ILE A 114 13.69 -4.02 -5.22
CA ILE A 114 14.43 -3.33 -4.16
C ILE A 114 15.53 -2.55 -4.87
N ASP A 115 15.42 -1.23 -4.83
CA ASP A 115 16.39 -0.29 -5.37
C ASP A 115 17.75 -0.51 -4.70
N SER A 116 18.71 -1.01 -5.47
CA SER A 116 20.07 -1.25 -5.04
C SER A 116 20.90 0.02 -5.23
N THR A 117 21.03 0.81 -4.15
CA THR A 117 22.12 1.78 -4.04
C THR A 117 23.26 1.17 -3.23
N ASP A 118 24.31 0.83 -3.98
CA ASP A 118 25.61 0.42 -3.49
C ASP A 118 26.38 1.65 -2.99
N SER A 119 26.93 1.56 -1.78
CA SER A 119 28.03 2.41 -1.30
C SER A 119 28.75 1.62 -0.23
N GLY A 120 29.79 0.92 -0.67
CA GLY A 120 30.68 0.18 0.22
C GLY A 120 31.47 1.10 1.14
N THR A 121 31.69 0.61 2.36
CA THR A 121 32.87 0.92 3.16
C THR A 121 33.26 -0.33 3.96
N ASP A 122 34.58 -0.51 4.05
CA ASP A 122 35.31 -1.64 4.59
C ASP A 122 35.11 -1.91 6.09
N LEU A 123 35.62 -3.10 6.49
CA LEU A 123 36.05 -3.50 7.83
C LEU A 123 36.21 -2.34 8.83
N ASP A 124 35.63 -2.44 10.03
CA ASP A 124 36.27 -3.14 11.16
C ASP A 124 35.41 -3.02 12.44
N THR A 125 35.69 -3.91 13.40
CA THR A 125 35.42 -3.78 14.84
C THR A 125 33.98 -3.86 15.37
N THR A 126 33.80 -4.88 16.22
CA THR A 126 32.87 -4.94 17.36
C THR A 126 32.30 -3.60 17.82
N ASN A 127 31.04 -3.34 17.50
CA ASN A 127 30.18 -2.50 18.30
C ASN A 127 28.84 -3.20 18.46
N THR A 128 28.58 -3.62 19.70
CA THR A 128 27.23 -3.85 20.21
C THR A 128 26.43 -2.57 19.97
N ILE A 129 25.73 -2.49 18.83
CA ILE A 129 24.62 -1.56 18.71
C ILE A 129 23.56 -2.15 19.65
N MET A 130 23.54 -1.66 20.88
CA MET A 130 22.28 -1.56 21.59
C MET A 130 21.33 -0.90 20.59
N ALA A 131 20.39 -1.65 20.03
CA ALA A 131 19.22 -1.07 19.44
C ALA A 131 18.62 -0.24 20.59
N THR A 132 18.86 1.07 20.57
CA THR A 132 18.24 2.00 21.50
C THR A 132 16.75 1.75 21.34
N ALA A 133 16.14 1.14 22.36
CA ALA A 133 14.70 1.05 22.42
C ALA A 133 14.21 2.49 22.34
N VAL A 134 13.53 2.84 21.24
CA VAL A 134 12.91 4.15 21.05
C VAL A 134 12.15 4.43 22.34
N THR A 135 12.49 5.50 23.04
CA THR A 135 11.79 5.85 24.26
C THR A 135 10.35 6.21 23.92
N ALA A 136 9.42 6.09 24.87
CA ALA A 136 8.02 6.49 24.63
C ALA A 136 7.92 7.96 24.14
N ILE A 137 8.83 8.83 24.61
CA ILE A 137 8.93 10.23 24.18
C ILE A 137 9.32 10.34 22.71
N GLU A 138 10.35 9.62 22.28
CA GLU A 138 10.77 9.60 20.87
C GLU A 138 9.69 9.01 19.96
N PHE A 139 8.97 7.98 20.44
CA PHE A 139 7.83 7.41 19.74
C PHE A 139 6.72 8.44 19.53
N PHE A 140 6.28 9.16 20.57
CA PHE A 140 5.24 10.18 20.40
C PHE A 140 5.70 11.38 19.57
N ASN A 141 6.98 11.76 19.63
CA ASN A 141 7.56 12.78 18.76
C ASN A 141 7.55 12.34 17.29
N LEU A 142 7.79 11.07 17.00
CA LEU A 142 7.64 10.51 15.66
C LEU A 142 6.16 10.44 15.25
N ALA A 143 5.30 9.91 16.11
CA ALA A 143 3.87 9.75 15.83
C ALA A 143 3.19 11.08 15.50
N SER A 144 3.54 12.15 16.23
CA SER A 144 3.07 13.51 15.97
C SER A 144 3.54 14.14 14.67
N LYS A 145 4.65 13.65 14.11
CA LYS A 145 5.10 14.05 12.76
C LYS A 145 4.44 13.23 11.67
N ILE A 146 4.18 11.95 11.90
CA ILE A 146 3.53 11.06 10.94
C ILE A 146 2.05 11.43 10.78
N LEU A 147 1.34 11.67 11.88
CA LEU A 147 -0.08 12.03 11.91
C LEU A 147 -0.29 13.33 12.70
N PRO A 148 0.09 14.48 12.10
CA PRO A 148 0.04 15.77 12.78
C PRO A 148 -1.38 16.31 12.99
N HIS A 149 -2.34 15.81 12.22
CA HIS A 149 -3.71 16.35 12.18
C HIS A 149 -4.74 15.28 12.55
N GLU A 150 -5.86 15.75 13.07
CA GLU A 150 -7.03 14.90 13.29
C GLU A 150 -7.65 14.47 11.96
N TYR A 151 -8.26 13.29 11.97
CA TYR A 151 -8.95 12.69 10.84
C TYR A 151 -10.42 12.47 11.18
N ASP A 152 -11.28 13.12 10.40
CA ASP A 152 -12.73 13.19 10.58
C ASP A 152 -13.51 12.08 9.85
N GLY A 153 -12.83 11.30 9.00
CA GLY A 153 -13.46 10.35 8.09
C GLY A 153 -13.69 10.90 6.69
N SER A 154 -12.99 11.98 6.29
CA SER A 154 -13.00 12.48 4.91
C SER A 154 -12.48 11.40 3.93
N PRO A 155 -13.24 11.02 2.90
CA PRO A 155 -12.79 10.06 1.90
C PRO A 155 -11.54 10.54 1.13
N ASP A 156 -11.43 11.85 0.88
CA ASP A 156 -10.32 12.45 0.14
C ASP A 156 -8.97 12.31 0.86
N LYS A 157 -8.99 12.22 2.20
CA LYS A 157 -7.80 12.09 3.04
C LYS A 157 -7.55 10.67 3.55
N LEU A 158 -8.45 9.73 3.24
CA LEU A 158 -8.41 8.36 3.76
C LEU A 158 -7.09 7.66 3.43
N GLN A 159 -6.65 7.69 2.18
CA GLN A 159 -5.43 6.97 1.77
C GLN A 159 -4.19 7.51 2.48
N SER A 160 -4.03 8.83 2.53
CA SER A 160 -2.92 9.47 3.25
C SER A 160 -2.92 9.12 4.74
N PHE A 161 -4.10 9.05 5.36
CA PHE A 161 -4.22 8.60 6.75
C PHE A 161 -3.82 7.12 6.91
N LEU A 162 -4.26 6.24 6.00
CA LEU A 162 -3.92 4.81 6.03
C LEU A 162 -2.41 4.58 5.82
N ASP A 163 -1.78 5.37 4.95
CA ASP A 163 -0.32 5.31 4.74
C ASP A 163 0.43 5.76 6.00
N GLY A 164 -0.02 6.84 6.64
CA GLY A 164 0.50 7.28 7.93
C GLY A 164 0.30 6.25 9.05
N LEU A 165 -0.86 5.59 9.09
CA LEU A 165 -1.15 4.50 10.03
C LEU A 165 -0.22 3.30 9.81
N SER A 166 0.04 2.94 8.55
CA SER A 166 0.98 1.88 8.17
C SER A 166 2.41 2.21 8.61
N LEU A 167 2.85 3.45 8.38
CA LEU A 167 4.16 3.93 8.81
C LEU A 167 4.29 3.96 10.33
N LEU A 168 3.25 4.40 11.05
CA LEU A 168 3.22 4.37 12.51
C LEU A 168 3.34 2.92 13.02
N ARG A 169 2.57 1.99 12.43
CA ARG A 169 2.62 0.56 12.79
C ARG A 169 4.02 -0.02 12.59
N ALA A 170 4.70 0.31 11.51
CA ALA A 170 6.07 -0.14 11.25
C ALA A 170 7.07 0.33 12.33
N ASN A 171 6.78 1.45 13.01
CA ASN A 171 7.62 2.04 14.05
C ASN A 171 7.08 1.84 15.48
N ALA A 172 6.02 1.05 15.65
CA ALA A 172 5.34 0.86 16.93
C ALA A 172 5.91 -0.30 17.77
N THR A 173 7.04 -0.90 17.38
CA THR A 173 7.61 -2.06 18.09
C THR A 173 7.92 -1.71 19.54
N GLY A 174 7.26 -2.38 20.49
CA GLY A 174 7.37 -2.11 21.93
C GLY A 174 6.53 -0.93 22.44
N HIS A 175 5.70 -0.33 21.58
CA HIS A 175 4.79 0.80 21.87
C HIS A 175 3.40 0.58 21.26
N GLU A 176 2.99 -0.66 21.03
CA GLU A 176 1.79 -0.99 20.26
C GLU A 176 0.52 -0.42 20.92
N GLU A 177 0.40 -0.53 22.25
CA GLU A 177 -0.73 0.03 23.01
C GLU A 177 -0.74 1.57 22.95
N ASN A 178 0.43 2.20 23.08
CA ASN A 178 0.59 3.65 22.96
C ASN A 178 0.22 4.14 21.56
N ALA A 179 0.58 3.38 20.53
CA ALA A 179 0.24 3.68 19.15
C ALA A 179 -1.29 3.65 18.93
N VAL A 180 -1.96 2.63 19.46
CA VAL A 180 -3.44 2.54 19.40
C VAL A 180 -4.08 3.71 20.13
N ALA A 181 -3.63 4.02 21.35
CA ALA A 181 -4.14 5.14 22.12
C ALA A 181 -3.93 6.48 21.38
N TYR A 182 -2.74 6.70 20.83
CA TYR A 182 -2.42 7.87 20.04
C TYR A 182 -3.36 8.04 18.84
N ILE A 183 -3.55 6.99 18.05
CA ILE A 183 -4.45 7.02 16.89
C ILE A 183 -5.87 7.37 17.32
N LYS A 184 -6.38 6.78 18.40
CA LYS A 184 -7.71 7.10 18.92
C LYS A 184 -7.86 8.58 19.28
N THR A 185 -6.80 9.25 19.75
CA THR A 185 -6.83 10.71 19.98
C THR A 185 -6.84 11.55 18.71
N ARG A 186 -6.47 10.97 17.57
CA ARG A 186 -6.44 11.62 16.25
C ARG A 186 -7.70 11.36 15.43
N LEU A 187 -8.54 10.41 15.82
CA LEU A 187 -9.80 10.14 15.14
C LEU A 187 -10.91 11.00 15.73
N CYS A 188 -11.65 11.69 14.87
CA CYS A 188 -12.83 12.45 15.23
C CYS A 188 -13.99 12.17 14.26
N GLY A 189 -15.19 12.63 14.61
CA GLY A 189 -16.39 12.49 13.80
C GLY A 189 -16.65 11.04 13.33
N LYS A 190 -16.99 10.90 12.04
CA LYS A 190 -17.35 9.62 11.43
C LYS A 190 -16.23 8.57 11.58
N ALA A 191 -14.96 8.99 11.52
CA ALA A 191 -13.86 8.05 11.70
C ALA A 191 -13.80 7.49 13.12
N ARG A 192 -14.08 8.29 14.15
CA ARG A 192 -14.09 7.82 15.54
C ARG A 192 -15.25 6.87 15.82
N ASP A 193 -16.43 7.16 15.27
CA ASP A 193 -17.65 6.37 15.45
C ASP A 193 -17.52 4.93 14.92
N LEU A 194 -16.62 4.69 13.97
CA LEU A 194 -16.36 3.36 13.41
C LEU A 194 -15.48 2.49 14.33
N ILE A 195 -14.79 3.08 15.31
CA ILE A 195 -13.71 2.43 16.06
C ILE A 195 -14.14 2.07 17.48
N SER A 196 -13.86 0.84 17.87
CA SER A 196 -14.14 0.26 19.19
C SER A 196 -12.91 0.31 20.10
N ASP A 197 -13.12 0.14 21.40
CA ASP A 197 -12.04 0.30 22.39
C ASP A 197 -11.01 -0.83 22.34
N ASN A 198 -11.34 -2.01 21.82
CA ASN A 198 -10.42 -3.14 21.70
C ASN A 198 -9.73 -3.25 20.34
N ASP A 199 -9.93 -2.28 19.45
CA ASP A 199 -9.38 -2.35 18.09
C ASP A 199 -7.86 -2.18 18.09
N THR A 200 -7.18 -3.08 17.36
CA THR A 200 -5.75 -2.92 17.03
C THR A 200 -5.54 -1.91 15.90
N LEU A 201 -4.30 -1.48 15.66
CA LEU A 201 -3.99 -0.62 14.50
C LEU A 201 -4.43 -1.24 13.16
N GLN A 202 -4.38 -2.57 13.06
CA GLN A 202 -4.82 -3.28 11.86
C GLN A 202 -6.35 -3.21 11.71
N ASP A 203 -7.08 -3.42 12.79
CA ASP A 203 -8.55 -3.36 12.79
C ASP A 203 -9.03 -1.95 12.46
N ILE A 204 -8.38 -0.93 13.02
CA ILE A 204 -8.65 0.48 12.72
C ILE A 204 -8.50 0.75 11.22
N GLY A 205 -7.37 0.33 10.62
CA GLY A 205 -7.13 0.50 9.20
C GLY A 205 -8.20 -0.20 8.33
N HIS A 206 -8.61 -1.41 8.72
CA HIS A 206 -9.64 -2.16 8.01
C HIS A 206 -11.04 -1.52 8.11
N LYS A 207 -11.45 -1.14 9.32
CA LYS A 207 -12.74 -0.50 9.60
C LYS A 207 -12.87 0.86 8.89
N LEU A 208 -11.82 1.67 8.90
CA LEU A 208 -11.80 2.94 8.16
C LEU A 208 -11.92 2.71 6.65
N LYS A 209 -11.16 1.75 6.09
CA LYS A 209 -11.23 1.41 4.66
C LYS A 209 -12.61 0.93 4.22
N GLN A 210 -13.33 0.20 5.08
CA GLN A 210 -14.68 -0.30 4.76
C GLN A 210 -15.80 0.72 5.03
N GLY A 211 -15.69 1.49 6.12
CA GLY A 211 -16.73 2.41 6.58
C GLY A 211 -16.66 3.80 5.93
N ILE A 212 -15.49 4.22 5.46
CA ILE A 212 -15.31 5.48 4.74
C ILE A 212 -15.36 5.21 3.23
N LYS A 213 -16.54 5.43 2.64
CA LYS A 213 -16.74 5.33 1.20
C LYS A 213 -16.71 6.71 0.55
N THR A 214 -16.09 6.79 -0.62
CA THR A 214 -16.27 7.88 -1.57
C THR A 214 -17.73 7.97 -2.00
N GLU A 215 -18.17 9.16 -2.40
CA GLU A 215 -19.49 9.30 -3.05
C GLU A 215 -19.51 8.42 -4.31
N SER A 216 -20.66 7.80 -4.59
CA SER A 216 -20.79 6.99 -5.80
C SER A 216 -20.69 7.86 -7.06
N SER A 217 -20.23 7.27 -8.16
CA SER A 217 -20.13 7.95 -9.44
C SER A 217 -21.47 8.57 -9.84
N GLN A 218 -22.58 7.84 -9.65
CA GLN A 218 -23.93 8.33 -9.91
C GLN A 218 -24.30 9.58 -9.09
N ALA A 219 -23.93 9.65 -7.82
CA ALA A 219 -24.21 10.80 -6.98
C ALA A 219 -23.44 12.03 -7.45
N VAL A 220 -22.16 11.86 -7.79
CA VAL A 220 -21.32 12.96 -8.30
C VAL A 220 -21.78 13.41 -9.70
N THR A 221 -22.12 12.48 -10.59
CA THR A 221 -22.73 12.78 -11.91
C THR A 221 -24.01 13.60 -11.75
N SER A 222 -24.87 13.24 -10.80
CA SER A 222 -26.12 13.96 -10.54
C SER A 222 -25.86 15.40 -10.07
N LYS A 223 -24.82 15.63 -9.25
CA LYS A 223 -24.40 16.99 -8.84
C LYS A 223 -23.88 17.79 -10.02
N ILE A 224 -23.04 17.19 -10.87
CA ILE A 224 -22.49 17.84 -12.07
C ILE A 224 -23.62 18.26 -13.03
N LEU A 225 -24.51 17.33 -13.36
CA LEU A 225 -25.61 17.57 -14.30
C LEU A 225 -26.74 18.41 -13.71
N GLY A 226 -26.88 18.46 -12.39
CA GLY A 226 -27.86 19.29 -11.69
C GLY A 226 -27.40 20.74 -11.47
N HIS A 227 -26.09 21.02 -11.56
CA HIS A 227 -25.56 22.36 -11.30
C HIS A 227 -25.65 23.24 -12.55
N LYS A 228 -26.52 24.26 -12.48
CA LYS A 228 -26.68 25.29 -13.52
C LYS A 228 -25.73 26.44 -13.29
N GLN A 229 -25.19 27.00 -14.37
CA GLN A 229 -24.41 28.22 -14.29
C GLN A 229 -25.31 29.36 -13.78
N PHE A 230 -25.02 29.85 -12.58
CA PHE A 230 -25.70 31.00 -12.00
C PHE A 230 -24.99 32.29 -12.44
N GLN A 231 -25.72 33.24 -13.03
CA GLN A 231 -25.18 34.45 -13.65
C GLN A 231 -24.18 34.17 -14.79
N LYS A 232 -23.51 35.21 -15.30
CA LYS A 232 -22.51 35.09 -16.40
C LYS A 232 -21.09 34.72 -15.91
N ASP A 233 -20.94 34.28 -14.66
CA ASP A 233 -19.62 33.93 -14.10
C ASP A 233 -19.20 32.52 -14.58
N LYS A 234 -18.52 32.48 -15.73
CA LYS A 234 -18.07 31.23 -16.36
C LYS A 234 -16.93 30.58 -15.57
N ALA A 235 -16.06 31.39 -14.96
CA ALA A 235 -14.88 30.91 -14.27
C ALA A 235 -15.25 30.11 -13.02
N LYS A 236 -16.14 30.65 -12.16
CA LYS A 236 -16.58 29.92 -10.97
C LYS A 236 -17.36 28.65 -11.30
N TYR A 237 -18.17 28.70 -12.34
CA TYR A 237 -18.89 27.51 -12.80
C TYR A 237 -17.92 26.44 -13.31
N ALA A 238 -16.93 26.82 -14.12
CA ALA A 238 -15.89 25.93 -14.60
C ALA A 238 -15.09 25.30 -13.45
N GLU A 239 -14.64 26.11 -12.48
CA GLU A 239 -13.90 25.64 -11.29
C GLU A 239 -14.71 24.63 -10.45
N TYR A 240 -16.01 24.88 -10.29
CA TYR A 240 -16.90 23.94 -9.59
C TYR A 240 -17.03 22.60 -10.34
N ILE A 241 -17.23 22.66 -11.66
CA ILE A 241 -17.32 21.46 -12.52
C ILE A 241 -15.99 20.70 -12.52
N GLU A 242 -14.86 21.40 -12.59
CA GLU A 242 -13.52 20.82 -12.50
C GLU A 242 -13.34 20.06 -11.19
N THR A 243 -13.66 20.68 -10.06
CA THR A 243 -13.57 20.07 -8.73
C THR A 243 -14.41 18.79 -8.63
N LEU A 244 -15.64 18.82 -9.13
CA LEU A 244 -16.51 17.64 -9.13
C LEU A 244 -16.03 16.57 -10.12
N SER A 245 -15.43 16.95 -11.25
CA SER A 245 -14.91 15.98 -12.23
C SER A 245 -13.77 15.13 -11.68
N VAL A 246 -12.89 15.72 -10.86
CA VAL A 246 -11.82 15.00 -10.14
C VAL A 246 -12.45 13.99 -9.17
N LYS A 247 -13.50 14.38 -8.45
CA LYS A 247 -14.23 13.48 -7.55
C LYS A 247 -14.93 12.36 -8.31
N LEU A 248 -15.53 12.66 -9.46
CA LEU A 248 -16.19 11.68 -10.32
C LEU A 248 -15.20 10.64 -10.85
N LYS A 249 -14.01 11.07 -11.30
CA LYS A 249 -12.97 10.15 -11.79
C LYS A 249 -12.54 9.18 -10.70
N ARG A 250 -12.30 9.71 -9.48
CA ARG A 250 -11.97 8.88 -8.31
C ARG A 250 -13.09 7.91 -7.95
N ALA A 251 -14.35 8.34 -8.03
CA ALA A 251 -15.50 7.48 -7.78
C ALA A 251 -15.56 6.30 -8.77
N TYR A 252 -15.41 6.56 -10.07
CA TYR A 252 -15.34 5.50 -11.09
C TYR A 252 -14.21 4.50 -10.83
N ILE A 253 -13.01 4.99 -10.50
CA ILE A 253 -11.87 4.11 -10.18
C ILE A 253 -12.18 3.27 -8.94
N SER A 254 -12.78 3.87 -7.90
CA SER A 254 -13.18 3.14 -6.69
C SER A 254 -14.25 2.07 -6.93
N GLU A 255 -15.04 2.23 -7.99
CA GLU A 255 -16.06 1.28 -8.47
C GLU A 255 -15.48 0.23 -9.45
N GLY A 256 -14.17 0.26 -9.73
CA GLY A 256 -13.49 -0.73 -10.56
C GLY A 256 -13.40 -0.37 -12.05
N VAL A 257 -13.73 0.87 -12.44
CA VAL A 257 -13.57 1.34 -13.83
C VAL A 257 -12.08 1.65 -14.10
N PRO A 258 -11.49 1.13 -15.20
CA PRO A 258 -10.12 1.47 -15.58
C PRO A 258 -9.93 2.97 -15.79
N GLU A 259 -8.76 3.51 -15.41
CA GLU A 259 -8.51 4.96 -15.41
C GLU A 259 -8.80 5.64 -16.77
N ALA A 260 -8.36 5.02 -17.87
CA ALA A 260 -8.59 5.57 -19.22
C ALA A 260 -10.10 5.70 -19.54
N VAL A 261 -10.89 4.70 -19.14
CA VAL A 261 -12.35 4.69 -19.34
C VAL A 261 -13.01 5.70 -18.39
N ALA A 262 -12.54 5.80 -17.15
CA ALA A 262 -13.02 6.77 -16.18
C ALA A 262 -12.81 8.22 -16.66
N GLU A 263 -11.66 8.52 -17.27
CA GLU A 263 -11.39 9.83 -17.89
C GLU A 263 -12.38 10.13 -19.02
N THR A 264 -12.63 9.16 -19.91
CA THR A 264 -13.63 9.33 -20.99
C THR A 264 -15.03 9.58 -20.44
N TYR A 265 -15.45 8.84 -19.41
CA TYR A 265 -16.77 9.03 -18.80
C TYR A 265 -16.91 10.37 -18.08
N CYS A 266 -15.85 10.82 -17.39
CA CYS A 266 -15.78 12.16 -16.81
C CYS A 266 -15.89 13.24 -17.89
N ALA A 267 -15.09 13.16 -18.94
CA ALA A 267 -15.10 14.13 -20.03
C ALA A 267 -16.49 14.23 -20.67
N ASN A 268 -17.14 13.11 -20.96
CA ASN A 268 -18.49 13.07 -21.51
C ASN A 268 -19.51 13.73 -20.57
N THR A 269 -19.42 13.45 -19.27
CA THR A 269 -20.32 14.03 -18.27
C THR A 269 -20.12 15.53 -18.15
N VAL A 270 -18.88 16.00 -18.17
CA VAL A 270 -18.51 17.42 -18.12
C VAL A 270 -19.00 18.14 -19.37
N VAL A 271 -18.75 17.60 -20.57
CA VAL A 271 -19.23 18.16 -21.84
C VAL A 271 -20.76 18.27 -21.84
N LYS A 272 -21.46 17.25 -21.34
CA LYS A 272 -22.92 17.28 -21.19
C LYS A 272 -23.39 18.37 -20.23
N ALA A 273 -22.71 18.55 -19.10
CA ALA A 273 -23.02 19.64 -18.17
C ALA A 273 -22.80 21.00 -18.83
N LEU A 274 -21.64 21.23 -19.44
CA LEU A 274 -21.29 22.50 -20.06
C LEU A 274 -22.21 22.85 -21.25
N SER A 275 -22.64 21.86 -22.04
CA SER A 275 -23.58 22.04 -23.16
C SER A 275 -25.04 22.26 -22.73
N THR A 276 -25.47 21.72 -21.58
CA THR A 276 -26.87 21.84 -21.15
C THR A 276 -27.08 23.02 -20.19
N ASN A 277 -26.13 23.22 -19.28
CA ASN A 277 -26.30 24.03 -18.07
C ASN A 277 -25.56 25.37 -18.12
N SER A 278 -24.88 25.68 -19.23
CA SER A 278 -24.31 27.02 -19.43
C SER A 278 -25.38 28.08 -19.59
N SER A 279 -25.07 29.31 -19.17
CA SER A 279 -25.90 30.50 -19.39
C SER A 279 -25.85 31.03 -20.83
N SER A 280 -24.87 30.64 -21.64
CA SER A 280 -24.65 31.19 -22.99
C SER A 280 -25.00 30.15 -24.06
N ASP A 281 -25.95 30.45 -24.94
CA ASP A 281 -26.34 29.53 -26.02
C ASP A 281 -25.20 29.28 -27.03
N LYS A 282 -24.36 30.30 -27.28
CA LYS A 282 -23.10 30.13 -28.03
C LYS A 282 -22.19 29.11 -27.36
N ALA A 283 -22.07 29.16 -26.04
CA ALA A 283 -21.28 28.18 -25.31
C ALA A 283 -21.89 26.78 -25.39
N LYS A 284 -23.21 26.65 -25.26
CA LYS A 284 -23.91 25.36 -25.40
C LYS A 284 -23.63 24.71 -26.76
N LEU A 285 -23.82 25.46 -27.85
CA LEU A 285 -23.60 24.99 -29.22
C LEU A 285 -22.16 24.56 -29.47
N ILE A 286 -21.18 25.35 -29.03
CA ILE A 286 -19.76 25.02 -29.21
C ILE A 286 -19.39 23.76 -28.43
N MET A 287 -19.90 23.62 -27.20
CA MET A 287 -19.62 22.44 -26.38
C MET A 287 -20.32 21.19 -26.91
N GLU A 288 -21.52 21.32 -27.49
CA GLU A 288 -22.27 20.20 -28.09
C GLU A 288 -21.64 19.72 -29.40
N ALA A 289 -21.13 20.63 -30.23
CA ALA A 289 -20.46 20.29 -31.49
C ALA A 289 -19.00 19.84 -31.32
N GLY A 290 -18.38 20.16 -30.18
CA GLY A 290 -16.98 19.86 -29.91
C GLY A 290 -16.73 18.39 -29.58
N THR A 291 -15.60 17.86 -30.05
CA THR A 291 -15.05 16.58 -29.57
C THR A 291 -13.90 16.89 -28.61
N PHE A 292 -13.93 16.31 -27.42
CA PHE A 292 -12.97 16.57 -26.36
C PHE A 292 -12.36 15.26 -25.89
N ASN A 293 -11.03 15.20 -25.82
CA ASN A 293 -10.29 14.00 -25.41
C ASN A 293 -10.00 13.97 -23.90
N SER A 294 -10.25 15.08 -23.21
CA SER A 294 -10.07 15.18 -21.77
C SER A 294 -11.02 16.18 -21.13
N THR A 295 -11.20 16.03 -19.83
CA THR A 295 -11.96 16.98 -19.02
C THR A 295 -11.38 18.39 -19.09
N GLN A 296 -10.04 18.50 -19.04
CA GLN A 296 -9.34 19.78 -19.08
C GLN A 296 -9.53 20.54 -20.39
N GLU A 297 -9.52 19.81 -21.51
CA GLU A 297 -9.74 20.37 -22.84
C GLU A 297 -11.15 20.99 -22.95
N ALA A 298 -12.17 20.28 -22.47
CA ALA A 298 -13.55 20.76 -22.46
C ALA A 298 -13.71 22.03 -21.60
N ILE A 299 -13.13 22.04 -20.40
CA ILE A 299 -13.19 23.19 -19.48
C ILE A 299 -12.46 24.40 -20.07
N THR A 300 -11.25 24.19 -20.60
CA THR A 300 -10.45 25.26 -21.22
C THR A 300 -11.18 25.87 -22.40
N LYS A 301 -11.78 25.03 -23.26
CA LYS A 301 -12.57 25.50 -24.38
C LYS A 301 -13.76 26.32 -23.90
N PHE A 302 -14.51 25.84 -22.91
CA PHE A 302 -15.68 26.52 -22.37
C PHE A 302 -15.35 27.92 -21.82
N VAL A 303 -14.30 28.03 -21.01
CA VAL A 303 -13.86 29.32 -20.44
C VAL A 303 -13.43 30.29 -21.54
N GLY A 304 -12.77 29.79 -22.58
CA GLY A 304 -12.32 30.58 -23.73
C GLY A 304 -13.43 31.08 -24.67
N ILE A 305 -14.68 30.66 -24.49
CA ILE A 305 -15.80 31.15 -25.32
C ILE A 305 -16.12 32.57 -24.91
N THR A 306 -15.79 33.55 -25.75
CA THR A 306 -16.18 34.94 -25.55
C THR A 306 -17.70 35.08 -25.67
N SER A 307 -18.32 35.74 -24.69
CA SER A 307 -19.68 36.25 -24.84
C SER A 307 -19.58 37.46 -25.76
N ASP A 308 -19.93 37.32 -27.04
CA ASP A 308 -20.05 38.49 -27.91
C ASP A 308 -21.29 39.27 -27.46
N ASN A 309 -21.07 40.24 -26.58
CA ASN A 309 -22.08 41.19 -26.12
C ASN A 309 -21.57 42.62 -26.22
N ASN A 310 -20.79 42.92 -27.27
CA ASN A 310 -20.55 44.29 -27.73
C ASN A 310 -20.94 44.35 -29.21
N ALA A 311 -22.24 44.29 -29.48
CA ALA A 311 -22.81 44.85 -30.68
C ALA A 311 -24.02 45.67 -30.24
N ILE A 312 -23.93 46.98 -30.54
CA ILE A 312 -24.94 48.04 -30.40
C ILE A 312 -24.95 48.74 -29.03
N ASP A 313 -24.14 49.78 -28.90
CA ASP A 313 -24.60 51.17 -29.11
C ASP A 313 -23.53 51.95 -29.90
#